data_AF-A0A7W9UZX3-F1
#
_entry.id   AF-A0A7W9UZX3-F1
#
_cell.length_a   1.000
_cell.length_b   1.000
_cell.length_c   1.000
_cell.angle_alpha   90.00
_cell.angle_beta   90.00
_cell.angle_gamma   90.00
#
_symmetry.space_group_name_H-M   'P 1'
#
loop_
_entity.id
_entity.type
_entity.pdbx_description
1 polymer ?
#
loop_
_entity_poly.entity_id
_entity_poly.type
_entity_poly.pdbx_seq_one_letter_code
_entity_poly.pdbx_strand_id
1 'polypeptide(L)'
;MPRAPCSVTRSSANGAGQTALRIEWKAALGGAPIRHYGARQVLPDSTYRFLTGSPGIAAYVPALRRTGSEAATSLEVRAIGETFTASEPVSLSYQW
;
A
#
# COMPACT_ATOMS: atom_id res chain seq x y z
N MET A 1 -10.92 15.21 -1.59
CA MET A 1 -9.76 15.24 -0.67
C MET A 1 -8.49 15.22 -1.51
N PRO A 2 -7.49 16.10 -1.32
CA PRO A 2 -6.22 16.01 -2.04
C PRO A 2 -5.53 14.67 -1.76
N ARG A 3 -4.94 14.04 -2.79
CA ARG A 3 -4.14 12.82 -2.63
C ARG A 3 -2.95 13.12 -1.70
N ALA A 4 -2.83 12.40 -0.59
CA ALA A 4 -1.64 12.49 0.24
C ALA A 4 -0.43 11.95 -0.53
N PRO A 5 0.74 12.60 -0.49
CA PRO A 5 1.96 12.07 -1.12
C PRO A 5 2.30 10.68 -0.57
N CYS A 6 2.69 9.76 -1.46
CA CYS A 6 3.10 8.41 -1.11
C CYS A 6 4.25 7.97 -2.01
N SER A 7 5.20 7.24 -1.44
CA SER A 7 6.40 6.72 -2.09
C SER A 7 6.57 5.23 -1.78
N VAL A 8 7.23 4.52 -2.70
CA VAL A 8 7.63 3.13 -2.52
C VAL A 8 9.10 2.98 -2.83
N THR A 9 9.80 2.30 -1.94
CA THR A 9 11.21 1.99 -2.08
C THR A 9 11.38 0.48 -1.99
N ARG A 10 12.12 -0.09 -2.95
CA ARG A 10 12.50 -1.51 -2.90
C ARG A 10 13.45 -1.74 -1.72
N SER A 11 13.14 -2.70 -0.87
CA SER A 11 14.01 -3.05 0.27
C SER A 11 14.93 -4.22 -0.06
N SER A 12 14.43 -5.26 -0.74
CA SER A 12 15.25 -6.38 -1.21
C SER A 12 14.56 -7.12 -2.37
N ALA A 13 15.36 -7.75 -3.23
CA ALA A 13 14.88 -8.67 -4.26
C ALA A 13 14.78 -10.08 -3.66
N ASN A 14 13.58 -10.68 -3.68
CA ASN A 14 13.37 -12.02 -3.14
C ASN A 14 13.07 -12.99 -4.30
N GLY A 15 14.03 -13.18 -5.21
CA GLY A 15 13.90 -14.12 -6.34
C GLY A 15 12.91 -13.69 -7.44
N ALA A 16 12.63 -14.60 -8.39
CA ALA A 16 11.79 -14.31 -9.55
C ALA A 16 10.32 -14.07 -9.15
N GLY A 17 9.85 -12.83 -9.35
CA GLY A 17 8.45 -12.45 -9.13
C GLY A 17 8.08 -12.10 -7.68
N GLN A 18 9.06 -11.99 -6.77
CA GLN A 18 8.82 -11.50 -5.42
C GLN A 18 9.86 -10.46 -4.99
N THR A 19 9.42 -9.46 -4.23
CA THR A 19 10.31 -8.42 -3.70
C THR A 19 9.78 -7.93 -2.36
N ALA A 20 10.70 -7.56 -1.46
CA ALA A 20 10.32 -6.82 -0.26
C ALA A 20 10.33 -5.32 -0.55
N LEU A 21 9.36 -4.61 0.02
CA LEU A 21 9.16 -3.17 -0.17
C LEU A 21 9.03 -2.45 1.18
N ARG A 22 9.50 -1.20 1.20
CA ARG A 22 9.11 -0.20 2.19
C ARG A 22 8.21 0.81 1.49
N ILE A 23 7.01 1.00 2.02
CA ILE A 23 6.04 1.98 1.53
C ILE A 23 5.93 3.08 2.58
N GLU A 24 5.96 4.33 2.16
CA GLU A 24 5.84 5.51 3.03
C GLU A 24 4.78 6.47 2.49
N TRP A 25 4.04 7.12 3.37
CA TRP A 25 3.00 8.08 3.00
C TRP A 25 2.97 9.26 3.97
N LYS A 26 2.31 10.36 3.59
CA LYS A 26 1.97 11.41 4.55
C LYS A 26 0.73 11.02 5.34
N ALA A 27 0.75 11.31 6.64
CA ALA A 27 -0.45 11.18 7.46
C ALA A 27 -1.59 12.05 6.88
N ALA A 28 -2.83 11.56 6.96
CA ALA A 28 -3.96 12.37 6.58
C ALA A 28 -4.09 13.53 7.59
N LEU A 29 -4.02 14.77 7.10
CA LEU A 29 -4.15 15.98 7.92
C LEU A 29 -5.63 16.35 8.05
N GLY A 30 -6.05 16.75 9.26
CA GLY A 30 -7.37 17.35 9.51
C GLY A 30 -8.57 16.39 9.44
N GLY A 31 -8.35 15.09 9.64
CA GLY A 31 -9.40 14.06 9.62
C GLY A 31 -9.76 13.50 11.00
N ALA A 32 -10.78 12.63 11.03
CA ALA A 32 -11.14 11.82 12.20
C ALA A 32 -9.96 10.96 12.69
N PRO A 33 -9.95 10.55 13.98
CA PRO A 33 -8.89 9.71 14.53
C PRO A 33 -8.62 8.45 13.69
N ILE A 34 -7.34 8.22 13.39
CA ILE A 34 -6.88 7.09 12.58
C ILE A 34 -6.39 5.99 13.53
N ARG A 35 -6.97 4.79 13.40
CA ARG A 35 -6.54 3.61 14.14
C ARG A 35 -5.25 3.04 13.55
N HIS A 36 -5.23 2.86 12.23
CA HIS A 36 -4.10 2.34 11.48
C HIS A 36 -4.28 2.63 9.99
N TYR A 37 -3.25 2.33 9.21
CA TYR A 37 -3.28 2.33 7.76
C TYR A 37 -3.22 0.90 7.24
N GLY A 38 -4.00 0.60 6.21
CA GLY A 38 -3.96 -0.68 5.50
C GLY A 38 -3.32 -0.53 4.13
N ALA A 39 -2.36 -1.39 3.80
CA ALA A 39 -1.75 -1.49 2.48
C ALA A 39 -2.22 -2.75 1.75
N ARG A 40 -2.57 -2.61 0.48
CA ARG A 40 -3.08 -3.70 -0.38
C ARG A 40 -2.50 -3.64 -1.78
N GLN A 41 -2.38 -4.79 -2.42
CA GLN A 41 -2.13 -4.94 -3.86
C GLN A 41 -3.48 -4.99 -4.57
N VAL A 42 -3.67 -4.19 -5.62
CA VAL A 42 -4.82 -4.28 -6.51
C VAL A 42 -4.48 -5.27 -7.63
N LEU A 43 -5.37 -6.22 -7.88
CA LEU A 43 -5.22 -7.24 -8.92
C LEU A 43 -5.87 -6.78 -10.24
N PRO A 44 -5.50 -7.39 -11.39
CA PRO A 44 -6.07 -7.02 -12.69
C PRO A 44 -7.60 -7.13 -12.80
N ASP A 45 -8.21 -8.02 -12.00
CA ASP A 45 -9.66 -8.20 -11.90
C ASP A 45 -10.34 -7.19 -10.95
N SER A 46 -9.61 -6.15 -10.53
CA SER A 46 -10.04 -5.13 -9.56
C SER A 46 -10.30 -5.66 -8.14
N THR A 47 -10.01 -6.93 -7.86
CA THR A 47 -9.94 -7.43 -6.48
C THR A 47 -8.64 -6.97 -5.83
N TYR A 48 -8.45 -7.30 -4.55
CA TYR A 48 -7.22 -6.93 -3.84
C TYR A 48 -6.69 -8.06 -2.98
N ARG A 49 -5.38 -8.06 -2.78
CA ARG A 49 -4.69 -8.82 -1.74
C ARG A 49 -4.27 -7.87 -0.63
N PHE A 50 -4.67 -8.16 0.60
CA PHE A 50 -4.14 -7.44 1.75
C PHE A 50 -2.66 -7.77 1.93
N LEU A 51 -1.83 -6.75 2.18
CA LEU A 51 -0.40 -6.92 2.35
C LEU A 51 0.00 -6.76 3.81
N THR A 52 -0.38 -5.65 4.43
CA THR A 52 0.02 -5.32 5.80
C THR A 52 -0.81 -4.15 6.35
N GLY A 53 -0.82 -4.00 7.68
CA GLY A 53 -1.36 -2.85 8.39
C GLY A 53 -0.28 -2.22 9.26
N SER A 54 -0.26 -0.88 9.35
CA SER A 54 0.69 -0.14 10.18
C SER A 54 0.01 1.00 10.93
N PRO A 55 0.27 1.18 12.24
CA PRO A 55 -0.19 2.37 12.96
C PRO A 55 0.62 3.63 12.58
N GLY A 56 1.79 3.46 11.96
CA GLY A 56 2.67 4.55 11.52
C GLY A 56 2.42 4.98 10.08
N ILE A 57 3.26 5.90 9.60
CA ILE A 57 3.22 6.45 8.23
C ILE A 57 4.09 5.67 7.22
N ALA A 58 4.52 4.47 7.62
CA ALA A 58 5.30 3.58 6.79
C ALA A 58 4.95 2.13 7.11
N ALA A 59 5.10 1.25 6.13
CA ALA A 59 4.96 -0.20 6.33
C ALA A 59 5.97 -0.98 5.50
N TYR A 60 6.38 -2.12 6.06
CA TYR A 60 7.18 -3.11 5.38
C TYR A 60 6.29 -4.20 4.79
N VAL A 61 6.48 -4.50 3.50
CA VAL A 61 5.84 -5.61 2.79
C VAL A 61 6.92 -6.66 2.55
N PRO A 62 6.90 -7.81 3.25
CA PRO A 62 7.98 -8.79 3.18
C PRO A 62 8.06 -9.52 1.84
N ALA A 63 6.94 -9.65 1.13
CA ALA A 63 6.86 -10.33 -0.15
C ALA A 63 5.68 -9.82 -0.99
N LEU A 64 5.90 -8.74 -1.73
CA LEU A 64 5.00 -8.41 -2.84
C LEU A 64 5.16 -9.47 -3.93
N ARG A 65 4.05 -9.98 -4.47
CA ARG A 65 4.05 -11.03 -5.50
C ARG A 65 3.53 -10.49 -6.82
N ARG A 66 4.28 -10.75 -7.89
CA ARG A 66 3.88 -10.41 -9.27
C ARG A 66 2.68 -11.25 -9.68
N THR A 67 1.69 -10.63 -10.30
CA THR A 67 0.55 -11.32 -10.88
C THR A 67 0.78 -11.52 -12.38
N GLY A 68 0.96 -12.79 -12.78
CA GLY A 68 1.29 -13.14 -14.16
C GLY A 68 2.59 -12.48 -14.63
N SER A 69 2.52 -11.79 -15.77
CA SER A 69 3.65 -11.08 -16.39
C SER A 69 3.51 -9.55 -16.32
N GLU A 70 2.72 -9.01 -15.39
CA GLU A 70 2.46 -7.56 -15.28
C GLU A 70 3.77 -6.76 -15.16
N ALA A 71 3.97 -5.68 -15.93
CA ALA A 71 5.19 -4.87 -15.82
C ALA A 71 5.22 -4.01 -14.53
N ALA A 72 4.04 -3.72 -13.99
CA ALA A 72 3.87 -2.92 -12.78
C ALA A 72 2.76 -3.51 -11.91
N THR A 73 2.90 -3.35 -10.60
CA THR A 73 1.85 -3.66 -9.61
C THR A 73 1.25 -2.38 -9.07
N SER A 74 -0.08 -2.29 -9.02
CA SER A 74 -0.76 -1.21 -8.30
C SER A 74 -0.89 -1.56 -6.81
N LEU A 75 -0.45 -0.63 -5.96
CA LEU A 75 -0.58 -0.71 -4.51
C LEU A 75 -1.45 0.45 -4.04
N GLU A 76 -2.24 0.19 -3.00
CA GLU A 76 -3.04 1.21 -2.36
C GLU A 76 -2.80 1.23 -0.85
N VAL A 77 -2.79 2.43 -0.30
CA VAL A 77 -2.81 2.67 1.14
C VAL A 77 -4.08 3.42 1.51
N ARG A 78 -4.75 2.97 2.57
CA ARG A 78 -5.96 3.62 3.12
C ARG A 78 -5.77 3.89 4.60
N ALA A 79 -6.25 5.03 5.06
CA ALA A 79 -6.43 5.27 6.49
C ALA A 79 -7.69 4.54 6.96
N ILE A 80 -7.61 3.85 8.09
CA ILE A 80 -8.73 3.18 8.74
C ILE A 80 -9.03 3.92 10.05
N GLY A 81 -10.24 4.45 10.15
CA GLY A 81 -10.70 5.14 11.35
C GLY A 81 -10.97 4.19 12.51
N GLU A 82 -11.21 4.75 13.69
CA GLU A 82 -11.53 3.95 14.90
C GLU A 82 -12.80 3.11 14.75
N THR A 83 -13.75 3.59 13.95
CA THR A 83 -15.01 2.89 13.59
C THR A 83 -14.87 1.97 12.37
N PHE A 84 -13.64 1.71 11.91
CA PHE A 84 -13.33 0.86 10.74
C PHE A 84 -13.82 1.39 9.40
N THR A 85 -14.21 2.66 9.32
CA THR A 85 -14.43 3.34 8.03
C THR A 85 -13.09 3.57 7.32
N ALA A 86 -13.03 3.23 6.04
CA ALA A 86 -11.84 3.43 5.21
C ALA A 86 -11.88 4.76 4.46
N SER A 87 -10.74 5.45 4.36
CA SER A 87 -10.59 6.61 3.49
C SER A 87 -10.60 6.22 2.01
N GLU A 88 -10.68 7.22 1.12
CA GLU A 88 -10.22 7.09 -0.25
C GLU A 88 -8.75 6.60 -0.29
N PRO A 89 -8.38 5.78 -1.29
CA PRO A 89 -7.04 5.25 -1.37
C PRO A 89 -6.06 6.28 -1.91
N VAL A 90 -4.82 6.19 -1.41
CA VAL A 90 -3.67 6.69 -2.13
C VAL A 90 -3.07 5.52 -2.92
N SER A 91 -3.10 5.63 -4.25
CA SER A 91 -2.57 4.61 -5.14
C SER A 91 -1.15 4.96 -5.58
N LEU A 92 -0.31 3.94 -5.72
CA LEU A 92 1.04 4.04 -6.27
C LEU A 92 1.33 2.80 -7.13
N SER A 93 2.31 2.90 -8.02
CA SER A 93 2.70 1.81 -8.92
C SER A 93 4.14 1.40 -8.64
N TYR A 94 4.34 0.12 -8.33
CA TYR A 94 5.66 -0.49 -8.23
C TYR A 94 6.05 -1.12 -9.57
N GLN A 95 7.21 -0.75 -10.10
CA GLN A 95 7.79 -1.35 -11.31
C GLN A 95 8.63 -2.58 -10.92
N TRP A 96 8.42 -3.71 -11.62
CA TRP A 96 9.09 -4.98 -11.34
C TRP A 96 10.57 -5.02 -11.75
#